data_AF-A0A4Y2BQ04-F1
#
_entry.id   AF-A0A4Y2BQ04-F1
#
_cell.length_a   1.000
_cell.length_b   1.000
_cell.length_c   1.000
_cell.angle_alpha   90.00
_cell.angle_beta   90.00
_cell.angle_gamma   90.00
#
_symmetry.space_group_name_H-M   'P 1'
#
loop_
_entity.id
_entity.type
_entity.pdbx_description
1 polymer ?
#
loop_
_entity_poly.entity_id
_entity_poly.type
_entity_poly.pdbx_seq_one_letter_code
_entity_poly.pdbx_strand_id
1 'polypeptide(L)'
;MSSGNFNLRGWKSNLHSVVPNGDKNVSVLGLIWHTDTDALSCKVEQTVTLEKPITKGLVLAIAHQIFDPIGFTTPVMLIPKLILQETWNLKLKWDDTLPDDLVRKFKSWYHQLYLIIIPKIRVPG
;
A
#
# COMPACT_ATOMS: atom_id res chain seq x y z
N MET A 1 18.02 37.26 19.90
CA MET A 1 17.86 36.39 18.72
C MET A 1 16.40 36.45 18.32
N SER A 2 16.10 37.13 17.21
CA SER A 2 14.74 37.41 16.75
C SER A 2 14.07 36.13 16.27
N SER A 3 13.02 35.71 16.96
CA SER A 3 12.13 34.61 16.58
C SER A 3 11.47 34.95 15.25
N GLY A 4 11.94 34.32 14.17
CA GLY A 4 11.32 34.38 12.85
C GLY A 4 9.90 33.85 12.95
N ASN A 5 8.92 34.72 12.69
CA ASN A 5 7.50 34.43 12.81
C ASN A 5 7.02 33.61 11.59
N PHE A 6 7.65 32.46 11.36
CA PHE A 6 7.29 31.54 10.29
C PHE A 6 5.97 30.87 10.65
N ASN A 7 4.94 31.17 9.87
CA ASN A 7 3.65 30.51 9.99
C ASN A 7 3.82 29.07 9.45
N LEU A 8 4.18 28.12 10.32
CA LEU A 8 4.49 26.72 10.00
C LEU A 8 3.25 25.89 9.60
N ARG A 9 2.28 26.47 8.90
CA ARG A 9 0.99 25.81 8.55
C ARG A 9 1.14 24.59 7.63
N GLY A 10 2.33 24.37 7.06
CA GLY A 10 2.62 23.24 6.18
C GLY A 10 3.47 22.13 6.80
N TRP A 11 4.02 22.30 8.01
CA TRP A 11 4.94 21.33 8.59
C TRP A 11 4.21 20.42 9.59
N LYS A 12 4.39 19.11 9.43
CA LYS A 12 3.88 18.07 10.35
C LYS A 12 5.09 17.38 10.97
N SER A 13 5.02 17.06 12.26
CA SER A 13 6.11 16.47 13.03
C SER A 13 5.57 15.39 13.96
N ASN A 14 6.37 14.35 14.19
CA ASN A 14 6.20 13.33 15.23
C ASN A 14 6.67 13.82 16.63
N LEU A 15 7.28 15.01 16.74
CA LEU A 15 7.74 15.57 17.99
C LEU A 15 6.60 16.32 18.71
N HIS A 16 6.12 15.76 19.81
CA HIS A 16 5.02 16.34 20.60
C HIS A 16 5.36 17.71 21.21
N SER A 17 6.65 18.01 21.41
CA SER A 17 7.11 19.34 21.88
C SER A 17 6.98 20.43 20.80
N VAL A 18 6.94 20.05 19.52
CA VAL A 18 6.85 20.96 18.38
C VAL A 18 5.41 21.12 17.90
N VAL A 19 4.59 20.05 17.99
CA VAL A 19 3.16 20.09 17.63
C VAL A 19 2.32 19.40 18.72
N PRO A 20 1.90 20.11 19.78
CA PRO A 20 1.21 19.53 20.94
C PRO A 20 -0.18 18.95 20.66
N ASN A 21 -0.71 19.17 19.45
CA ASN A 21 -2.05 18.72 19.02
C ASN A 21 -2.03 18.32 17.53
N GLY A 22 -0.95 17.65 17.09
CA GLY A 22 -0.79 17.21 15.71
C GLY A 22 -1.79 16.14 15.30
N ASP A 23 -2.15 16.12 14.01
CA ASP A 23 -2.99 15.04 13.46
C ASP A 23 -2.27 13.70 13.61
N LYS A 24 -2.97 12.71 14.16
CA LYS A 24 -2.43 11.36 14.37
C LYS A 24 -2.19 10.63 13.04
N ASN A 25 -3.04 10.89 12.06
CA ASN A 25 -2.96 10.32 10.73
C ASN A 25 -2.79 11.44 9.71
N VAL A 26 -1.64 11.48 9.04
CA VAL A 26 -1.32 12.45 8.01
C VAL A 26 -1.15 11.73 6.68
N SER A 27 -1.83 12.20 5.63
CA SER A 27 -1.57 11.72 4.27
C SER A 27 -0.25 12.28 3.77
N VAL A 28 0.70 11.40 3.43
CA VAL A 28 2.02 11.76 2.90
C VAL A 28 2.28 10.94 1.65
N LEU A 29 2.38 11.61 0.49
CA LEU A 29 2.61 10.96 -0.81
C LEU A 29 1.57 9.87 -1.15
N GLY A 30 0.35 9.91 -0.61
CA GLY A 30 -0.66 8.85 -0.80
C GLY A 30 -0.53 7.66 0.15
N LEU A 31 0.44 7.69 1.06
CA LEU A 31 0.56 6.83 2.23
C LEU A 31 -0.08 7.51 3.46
N ILE A 32 -0.33 6.73 4.51
CA ILE A 32 -0.77 7.23 5.81
C ILE A 32 0.44 7.19 6.75
N TRP A 33 0.83 8.35 7.27
CA TRP A 33 1.80 8.48 8.34
C TRP A 33 1.08 8.57 9.68
N HIS A 34 1.37 7.60 10.54
CA HIS A 34 0.93 7.54 11.93
C HIS A 34 1.98 8.29 12.76
N THR A 35 1.69 9.54 13.10
CA THR A 35 2.66 10.46 13.74
C THR A 35 3.00 10.08 15.17
N ASP A 36 2.14 9.31 15.82
CA ASP A 36 2.29 8.81 17.19
C ASP A 36 3.30 7.65 17.29
N THR A 37 3.26 6.75 16.33
CA THR A 37 4.13 5.57 16.22
C THR A 37 5.31 5.78 15.28
N ASP A 38 5.30 6.92 14.59
CA ASP A 38 6.24 7.29 13.54
C ASP A 38 6.33 6.23 12.44
N ALA A 39 5.19 5.74 11.99
CA ALA A 39 5.11 4.62 11.06
C ALA A 39 4.32 4.97 9.80
N LEU A 40 4.71 4.38 8.66
CA LEU A 40 4.02 4.53 7.39
C LEU A 40 3.17 3.27 7.09
N SER A 41 1.98 3.48 6.55
CA SER A 41 1.10 2.40 6.06
C SER A 41 0.48 2.76 4.72
N CYS A 42 0.19 1.75 3.89
CA CYS A 42 -0.50 1.95 2.62
C CYS A 42 -2.01 1.95 2.81
N LYS A 43 -2.71 2.83 2.08
CA LYS A 43 -4.17 2.79 2.00
C LYS A 43 -4.59 1.75 0.95
N VAL A 44 -4.77 0.50 1.38
CA VAL A 44 -5.27 -0.59 0.53
C VAL A 44 -6.63 -1.03 1.03
N GLU A 45 -7.65 -0.94 0.17
CA GLU A 45 -9.01 -1.35 0.51
C GLU A 45 -9.22 -2.82 0.12
N GLN A 46 -9.27 -3.72 1.11
CA GLN A 46 -9.55 -5.15 0.88
C GLN A 46 -11.06 -5.40 0.67
N THR A 47 -11.68 -4.67 -0.26
CA THR A 47 -13.13 -4.73 -0.52
C THR A 47 -13.52 -5.88 -1.46
N VAL A 48 -12.55 -6.59 -2.03
CA VAL A 48 -12.81 -7.68 -2.98
C VAL A 48 -13.00 -9.01 -2.26
N THR A 49 -14.15 -9.65 -2.50
CA THR A 49 -14.40 -11.04 -2.10
C THR A 49 -13.72 -12.01 -3.06
N LEU A 50 -12.87 -12.89 -2.54
CA LEU A 50 -12.13 -13.92 -3.29
C LEU A 50 -12.97 -15.15 -3.70
N GLU A 51 -14.30 -15.07 -3.55
CA GLU A 51 -15.27 -16.12 -3.90
C GLU A 51 -15.67 -16.08 -5.39
N LYS A 52 -15.50 -14.94 -6.05
CA LYS A 52 -15.72 -14.82 -7.50
C LYS A 52 -14.55 -15.44 -8.28
N PRO A 53 -14.77 -15.85 -9.54
CA PRO A 53 -13.69 -16.26 -10.42
C PRO A 53 -12.65 -15.14 -10.50
N ILE A 54 -11.40 -15.47 -10.18
CA ILE A 54 -10.31 -14.49 -10.23
C ILE A 54 -9.91 -14.34 -11.70
N THR A 55 -10.17 -13.18 -12.28
CA THR A 55 -9.78 -12.85 -13.65
C THR A 55 -8.47 -12.08 -13.69
N LYS A 56 -7.83 -12.05 -14.86
CA LYS A 56 -6.63 -11.23 -15.08
C LYS A 56 -6.89 -9.75 -14.75
N GLY A 57 -8.06 -9.25 -15.14
CA GLY A 57 -8.49 -7.90 -14.83
C GLY A 57 -8.59 -7.62 -13.33
N LEU A 58 -9.09 -8.58 -12.56
CA LEU A 58 -9.17 -8.46 -11.11
C LEU A 58 -7.79 -8.38 -10.44
N VAL A 59 -6.85 -9.22 -10.86
CA VAL A 59 -5.47 -9.19 -10.37
C VAL A 59 -4.84 -7.83 -10.63
N LEU A 60 -5.01 -7.27 -11.84
CA LEU A 60 -4.46 -5.96 -12.17
C LEU A 60 -5.13 -4.86 -11.36
N ALA A 61 -6.46 -4.89 -11.22
CA ALA A 61 -7.21 -3.90 -10.45
C ALA A 61 -6.73 -3.86 -8.99
N ILE A 62 -6.51 -5.01 -8.36
CA ILE A 62 -6.01 -5.08 -6.98
C ILE A 62 -4.55 -4.65 -6.90
N ALA A 63 -3.70 -5.09 -7.83
CA ALA A 63 -2.30 -4.67 -7.89
C ALA A 63 -2.16 -3.15 -8.03
N HIS A 64 -3.02 -2.50 -8.83
CA HIS A 64 -3.00 -1.05 -9.03
C HIS A 64 -3.49 -0.24 -7.83
N GLN A 65 -4.21 -0.82 -6.87
CA GLN A 65 -4.56 -0.12 -5.64
C GLN A 65 -3.34 0.15 -4.75
N ILE A 66 -2.26 -0.61 -4.95
CA ILE A 66 -1.04 -0.47 -4.18
C ILE A 66 -0.18 0.58 -4.87
N PHE A 67 -0.39 1.84 -4.46
CA PHE A 67 0.40 2.97 -4.93
C PHE A 67 1.71 3.05 -4.14
N ASP A 68 2.82 3.17 -4.86
CA ASP A 68 4.15 3.18 -4.26
C ASP A 68 5.00 4.34 -4.78
N PRO A 69 4.95 5.50 -4.12
CA PRO A 69 5.68 6.68 -4.56
C PRO A 69 7.18 6.56 -4.28
N ILE A 70 7.58 5.73 -3.32
CA ILE A 70 8.94 5.69 -2.75
C ILE A 70 9.61 4.32 -2.86
N GLY A 71 8.94 3.32 -3.45
CA GLY A 71 9.45 1.96 -3.61
C GLY A 71 9.24 1.04 -2.39
N PHE A 72 8.49 1.48 -1.39
CA PHE A 72 8.24 0.77 -0.13
C PHE A 72 7.49 -0.57 -0.29
N THR A 73 6.54 -0.63 -1.21
CA THR A 73 5.71 -1.83 -1.48
C THR A 73 6.31 -2.77 -2.52
N THR A 74 7.41 -2.37 -3.17
CA THR A 74 8.13 -3.15 -4.19
C THR A 74 8.26 -4.65 -3.87
N PRO A 75 8.71 -5.09 -2.67
CA PRO A 75 8.85 -6.52 -2.37
C PRO A 75 7.50 -7.26 -2.34
N VAL A 76 6.42 -6.58 -1.92
CA VAL A 76 5.07 -7.16 -1.89
C VAL A 76 4.46 -7.18 -3.30
N MET A 77 4.82 -6.21 -4.15
CA MET A 77 4.34 -6.13 -5.54
C MET A 77 5.00 -7.12 -6.49
N LEU A 78 5.98 -7.91 -6.05
CA LEU A 78 6.65 -8.89 -6.90
C LEU A 78 5.71 -10.01 -7.35
N ILE A 79 4.93 -10.59 -6.43
CA ILE A 79 4.06 -11.74 -6.72
C ILE A 79 2.96 -11.41 -7.75
N PRO A 80 2.21 -10.29 -7.64
CA PRO A 80 1.25 -9.90 -8.67
C PRO A 80 1.87 -9.69 -10.04
N LYS A 81 3.08 -9.09 -10.10
CA LYS A 81 3.81 -8.88 -11.36
C LYS A 81 4.16 -10.21 -12.03
N LEU A 82 4.63 -11.19 -11.25
CA LEU A 82 4.90 -12.54 -11.75
C LEU A 82 3.63 -13.23 -12.24
N ILE A 83 2.52 -13.13 -11.51
CA ILE A 83 1.23 -13.68 -11.94
C ILE A 83 0.79 -13.03 -13.25
N LEU A 84 0.85 -11.69 -13.36
CA LEU A 84 0.51 -10.97 -14.59
C LEU A 84 1.39 -11.41 -15.77
N GLN A 85 2.69 -11.61 -15.54
CA GLN A 85 3.60 -12.13 -16.55
C GLN A 85 3.22 -13.56 -16.98
N GLU A 86 2.89 -14.45 -16.05
CA GLU A 86 2.39 -15.80 -16.33
C GLU A 86 1.09 -15.74 -17.14
N THR A 87 0.16 -14.83 -16.84
CA THR A 87 -1.07 -14.66 -17.64
C THR A 87 -0.81 -14.19 -19.07
N TRP A 88 0.24 -13.38 -19.30
CA TRP A 88 0.65 -12.96 -20.65
C TRP A 88 1.21 -14.13 -21.45
N ASN A 89 2.04 -14.97 -20.84
CA ASN A 89 2.57 -16.18 -21.48
C ASN A 89 1.45 -17.16 -21.87
N LEU A 90 0.41 -17.26 -21.04
CA LEU A 90 -0.79 -18.06 -21.31
C LEU A 90 -1.79 -17.40 -22.28
N LYS A 91 -1.49 -16.19 -22.77
CA LYS A 91 -2.35 -15.41 -23.68
C LYS A 91 -3.77 -15.19 -23.16
N LEU A 92 -3.95 -15.11 -21.84
CA LEU A 92 -5.25 -14.85 -21.22
C LEU A 92 -5.73 -13.43 -21.53
N LYS A 93 -7.01 -13.33 -21.87
CA LYS A 93 -7.74 -12.07 -22.01
C LYS A 93 -8.06 -11.48 -20.64
N TRP A 94 -8.60 -10.27 -20.65
CA TRP A 94 -8.92 -9.50 -19.44
C TRP A 94 -9.91 -10.23 -18.52
N ASP A 95 -10.98 -10.77 -19.12
CA ASP A 95 -12.09 -11.43 -18.41
C ASP A 95 -11.89 -12.94 -18.25
N ASP A 96 -10.77 -13.48 -18.75
CA ASP A 96 -10.46 -14.90 -18.62
C ASP A 96 -10.08 -15.22 -17.16
N THR A 97 -10.57 -16.35 -16.68
CA THR A 97 -10.29 -16.85 -15.34
C THR A 97 -8.87 -17.39 -15.25
N LEU A 98 -8.20 -17.11 -14.14
CA LEU A 98 -6.87 -17.63 -13.87
C LEU A 98 -6.92 -19.16 -13.66
N PRO A 99 -5.89 -19.91 -14.10
CA PRO A 99 -5.68 -21.29 -13.70
C PRO A 99 -5.54 -21.43 -12.18
N ASP A 100 -5.95 -22.57 -11.63
CA ASP A 100 -6.00 -22.81 -10.18
C ASP A 100 -4.67 -22.54 -9.46
N ASP A 101 -3.54 -22.85 -10.12
CA ASP A 101 -2.22 -22.59 -9.58
C ASP A 101 -1.97 -21.10 -9.34
N LEU A 102 -2.38 -20.25 -10.30
CA LEU A 102 -2.25 -18.80 -10.21
C LEU A 102 -3.24 -18.22 -9.21
N VAL A 103 -4.46 -18.77 -9.16
CA VAL A 103 -5.46 -18.40 -8.15
C VAL A 103 -4.93 -18.65 -6.74
N ARG A 104 -4.33 -19.82 -6.48
CA ARG A 104 -3.74 -20.15 -5.17
C ARG A 104 -2.61 -19.19 -4.79
N LYS A 105 -1.68 -18.90 -5.72
CA LYS A 105 -0.62 -17.91 -5.50
C LYS A 105 -1.20 -16.53 -5.19
N PHE A 106 -2.19 -16.09 -5.97
CA PHE A 106 -2.84 -14.80 -5.80
C PHE A 106 -3.54 -14.67 -4.45
N LYS A 107 -4.34 -15.68 -4.04
CA LYS A 107 -5.03 -15.68 -2.74
C LYS A 107 -4.04 -15.62 -1.58
N SER A 108 -2.95 -16.41 -1.65
CA SER A 108 -1.89 -16.38 -0.63
C SER A 108 -1.26 -14.99 -0.50
N TRP A 109 -0.95 -14.36 -1.64
CA TRP A 109 -0.45 -12.99 -1.66
C TRP A 109 -1.48 -11.98 -1.12
N TYR A 110 -2.75 -12.10 -1.51
CA TYR A 110 -3.82 -11.21 -1.08
C TYR A 110 -3.99 -11.24 0.45
N HIS A 111 -3.91 -12.42 1.07
CA HIS A 111 -3.93 -12.52 2.53
C HIS A 111 -2.70 -11.89 3.19
N GLN A 112 -1.53 -11.91 2.52
CA GLN A 112 -0.32 -11.25 3.00
C GLN A 112 -0.36 -9.72 2.88
N LEU A 113 -1.28 -9.14 2.10
CA LEU A 113 -1.44 -7.69 1.99
C LEU A 113 -1.74 -7.03 3.34
N TYR A 114 -2.34 -7.76 4.28
CA TYR A 114 -2.55 -7.24 5.62
C TYR A 114 -1.24 -6.77 6.28
N LEU A 115 -0.10 -7.38 5.94
CA LEU A 115 1.21 -7.01 6.51
C LEU A 115 1.66 -5.59 6.12
N ILE A 116 1.28 -5.06 4.96
CA ILE A 116 1.62 -3.69 4.52
C ILE A 116 0.58 -2.63 4.92
N ILE A 117 -0.59 -3.08 5.38
CA ILE A 117 -1.65 -2.23 5.89
C ILE A 117 -1.40 -1.91 7.38
N ILE A 118 -0.74 -2.81 8.11
CA ILE A 118 -0.38 -2.55 9.51
C ILE A 118 0.85 -1.64 9.57
N PRO A 119 0.81 -0.54 10.34
CA PRO A 119 1.96 0.34 10.56
C PRO A 119 3.02 -0.38 11.40
N LYS A 120 3.97 -1.06 10.76
CA LYS A 120 5.10 -1.72 11.44
C LYS A 120 6.46 -1.12 11.12
N ILE A 121 6.54 -0.28 10.09
CA ILE A 121 7.81 0.26 9.61
C ILE A 121 7.95 1.69 10.08
N ARG A 122 8.86 1.86 11.04
CA ARG A 122 9.18 3.14 11.66
C ARG A 122 10.07 3.94 10.71
N VAL A 123 9.81 5.24 10.58
CA VAL A 123 10.71 6.15 9.88
C VAL A 123 12.01 6.24 10.71
N PRO A 124 13.20 6.09 10.09
CA PRO A 124 14.45 6.32 10.78
C PRO A 124 14.52 7.78 11.24
N GLY A 125 14.61 7.98 12.56
CA GLY A 125 14.81 9.29 13.18
C GLY A 125 16.27 9.70 13.26
#